data_AF-A0A8T7GQI0-F1
#
_entry.id   AF-A0A8T7GQI0-F1
#
_cell.length_a   1.000
_cell.length_b   1.000
_cell.length_c   1.000
_cell.angle_alpha   90.00
_cell.angle_beta   90.00
_cell.angle_gamma   90.00
#
_symmetry.space_group_name_H-M   'P 1'
#
loop_
_entity.id
_entity.type
_entity.pdbx_description
1 polymer ?
#
loop_
_entity_poly.entity_id
_entity_poly.type
_entity_poly.pdbx_seq_one_letter_code
_entity_poly.pdbx_strand_id
1 'polypeptide(L)'
;MAAPRLELVYDWEKLRSLIGEHLEKARQTLPPRIYEELESKLRSTAERHGLSPDEARRIIDYVLQEYEFSMIEPGEPVGTVAAQSIGEPGTQMTLRTFHYAGIREFNVTLGLPRFIEIVDARKEPSTPVMYIYLDEEHRYDEAKAKEVARRIEFTRVVNVAAEIDLDLINTRFVLRLDPLMLEDKGVTVEQVKKVVERLKIGKVEVDPENPLVIYIYLKPEDMTSIIDLQKKRERILNAKIKGIRKIRRVVVQAETREDGTTEYILVTEGSNLKEVLEVPGVDPRRVYTNNIHEIEEVLGIEAARLALIREMKDVLDEQGLDVDIRHIMLVADVMTQTGRVRQIGRHGASGEKPSPLARAAFEMTTQMLFDAAARGEVDRLLGVTESVIVGGIIRMGTGMVEVSMNPAALVKAARAAGGSEQGGSE
;
A
#
# COMPACT_ATOMS: atom_id res chain seq x y z
N MET A 1 -2.14 61.60 21.01
CA MET A 1 -0.85 60.88 20.98
C MET A 1 -0.83 60.05 19.71
N ALA A 2 -0.02 60.46 18.75
CA ALA A 2 0.06 59.81 17.44
C ALA A 2 0.77 58.46 17.59
N ALA A 3 0.14 57.38 17.09
CA ALA A 3 0.76 56.07 16.98
C ALA A 3 2.06 56.21 16.14
N PRO A 4 3.17 55.56 16.56
CA PRO A 4 4.41 55.64 15.82
C PRO A 4 4.17 55.10 14.40
N ARG A 5 4.54 55.88 13.38
CA ARG A 5 4.53 55.43 11.98
C ARG A 5 5.44 54.22 11.89
N LEU A 6 4.86 53.03 11.71
CA LEU A 6 5.59 51.81 11.40
C LEU A 6 6.31 52.07 10.07
N GLU A 7 7.65 52.12 10.08
CA GLU A 7 8.44 52.17 8.87
C GLU A 7 8.23 50.84 8.13
N LEU A 8 7.40 50.88 7.09
CA LEU A 8 7.14 49.75 6.22
C LEU A 8 8.41 49.46 5.42
N VAL A 9 8.96 48.27 5.60
CA VAL A 9 10.13 47.81 4.86
C VAL A 9 9.63 47.01 3.66
N TYR A 10 9.93 47.52 2.47
CA TYR A 10 9.60 46.89 1.18
C TYR A 10 10.74 46.00 0.65
N ASP A 11 11.90 46.03 1.32
CA ASP A 11 13.12 45.34 0.90
C ASP A 11 13.36 44.11 1.77
N TRP A 12 13.26 42.93 1.15
CA TRP A 12 13.39 41.63 1.80
C TRP A 12 14.75 41.44 2.47
N GLU A 13 15.85 41.97 1.91
CA GLU A 13 17.18 41.78 2.49
C GLU A 13 17.36 42.55 3.80
N LYS A 14 16.78 43.76 3.89
CA LYS A 14 16.74 44.55 5.13
C LYS A 14 15.84 43.90 6.17
N LEU A 15 14.67 43.41 5.75
CA LEU A 15 13.72 42.74 6.63
C LEU A 15 14.31 41.43 7.20
N ARG A 16 14.98 40.65 6.36
CA ARG A 16 15.67 39.40 6.73
C ARG A 16 16.80 39.64 7.73
N SER A 17 17.58 40.70 7.56
CA SER A 17 18.63 41.07 8.54
C SER A 17 18.05 41.45 9.90
N LEU A 18 16.86 42.05 9.96
CA LEU A 18 16.21 42.52 11.19
C LEU A 18 15.44 41.41 11.94
N ILE A 19 15.11 40.33 11.24
CA ILE A 19 14.32 39.20 11.75
C ILE A 19 15.17 37.91 11.79
N GLY A 20 16.46 37.98 11.44
CA GLY A 20 17.35 36.83 11.32
C GLY A 20 17.27 35.85 12.50
N GLU A 21 17.25 36.35 13.74
CA GLU A 21 17.12 35.51 14.94
C GLU A 21 15.79 34.74 15.03
N HIS A 22 14.66 35.35 14.64
CA HIS A 22 13.35 34.69 14.70
C HIS A 22 13.17 33.72 13.53
N LEU A 23 13.73 34.04 12.36
CA LEU A 23 13.79 33.12 11.23
C LEU A 23 14.66 31.91 11.55
N GLU A 24 15.77 32.09 12.28
CA GLU A 24 16.64 30.99 12.67
C GLU A 24 15.98 30.08 13.72
N LYS A 25 15.26 30.66 14.70
CA LYS A 25 14.37 29.89 15.58
C LYS A 25 13.31 29.12 14.79
N ALA A 26 12.63 29.79 13.85
CA ALA A 26 11.61 29.15 13.02
C ALA A 26 12.17 28.00 12.18
N ARG A 27 13.39 28.14 11.67
CA ARG A 27 14.08 27.10 10.91
C ARG A 27 14.44 25.87 11.75
N GLN A 28 14.66 26.02 13.05
CA GLN A 28 14.96 24.91 13.95
C GLN A 28 13.70 24.15 14.37
N THR A 29 12.59 24.86 14.60
CA THR A 29 11.35 24.26 15.12
C THR A 29 10.46 23.70 14.01
N LEU A 30 10.38 24.37 12.85
CA LEU A 30 9.42 24.02 11.80
C LEU A 30 9.99 23.02 10.78
N PRO A 31 9.13 22.19 10.18
CA PRO A 31 9.50 21.39 9.01
C PRO A 31 10.01 22.25 7.85
N PRO A 32 11.02 21.79 7.08
CA PRO A 32 11.62 22.57 5.99
C PRO A 32 10.61 23.13 4.98
N ARG A 33 9.60 22.34 4.60
CA ARG A 33 8.55 22.78 3.66
C ARG A 33 7.69 23.92 4.20
N ILE A 34 7.32 23.88 5.48
CA ILE A 34 6.52 24.94 6.11
C ILE A 34 7.37 26.21 6.24
N TYR A 35 8.65 26.04 6.59
CA TYR A 35 9.60 27.16 6.63
C TYR A 35 9.77 27.82 5.25
N GLU A 36 9.96 27.04 4.19
CA GLU A 36 10.07 27.54 2.82
C GLU A 36 8.79 28.27 2.37
N GLU A 37 7.62 27.72 2.71
CA GLU A 37 6.33 28.35 2.42
C GLU A 37 6.16 29.67 3.19
N LEU A 38 6.52 29.70 4.47
CA LEU A 38 6.53 30.90 5.31
C LEU A 38 7.45 31.97 4.72
N GLU A 39 8.68 31.60 4.35
CA GLU A 39 9.65 32.51 3.74
C GLU A 39 9.12 33.10 2.44
N SER A 40 8.54 32.25 1.57
CA SER A 40 7.96 32.69 0.30
C SER A 40 6.78 33.65 0.48
N LYS A 41 5.89 33.37 1.44
CA LYS A 41 4.73 34.22 1.76
C LYS A 41 5.16 35.54 2.39
N LEU A 42 6.08 35.52 3.35
CA LEU A 42 6.63 36.73 3.96
C LEU A 42 7.30 37.63 2.93
N ARG A 43 8.10 37.05 2.02
CA ARG A 43 8.71 37.79 0.90
C ARG A 43 7.67 38.43 0.00
N SER A 44 6.68 37.66 -0.47
CA SER A 44 5.62 38.18 -1.34
C SER A 44 4.78 39.29 -0.68
N THR A 45 4.59 39.21 0.64
CA THR A 45 3.81 40.20 1.39
C THR A 45 4.62 41.47 1.65
N ALA A 46 5.92 41.33 1.95
CA ALA A 46 6.84 42.45 2.10
C ALA A 46 6.98 43.25 0.79
N GLU A 47 7.09 42.55 -0.36
CA GLU A 47 7.22 43.20 -1.68
C GLU A 47 5.92 43.89 -2.14
N ARG A 48 4.73 43.34 -1.80
CA ARG A 48 3.43 43.89 -2.26
C ARG A 48 2.84 44.97 -1.36
N HIS A 49 2.92 44.80 -0.04
CA HIS A 49 2.21 45.66 0.92
C HIS A 49 3.16 46.46 1.82
N GLY A 50 4.45 46.08 1.87
CA GLY A 50 5.39 46.53 2.89
C GLY A 50 5.07 45.86 4.23
N LEU A 51 6.09 45.39 4.95
CA LEU A 51 5.90 44.85 6.30
C LEU A 51 6.71 45.64 7.30
N SER A 52 6.14 45.89 8.48
CA SER A 52 6.93 46.30 9.63
C SER A 52 7.74 45.10 10.17
N PRO A 53 8.97 45.32 10.68
CA PRO A 53 9.72 44.29 11.40
C PRO A 53 8.93 43.68 12.58
N ASP A 54 8.09 44.47 13.26
CA ASP A 54 7.30 43.99 14.40
C ASP A 54 6.10 43.15 13.96
N GLU A 55 5.48 43.47 12.82
CA GLU A 55 4.41 42.66 12.23
C GLU A 55 4.95 41.32 11.74
N ALA A 56 6.12 41.34 11.09
CA ALA A 56 6.76 40.12 10.61
C ALA A 56 7.18 39.20 11.78
N ARG A 57 7.69 39.76 12.88
CA ARG A 57 7.96 39.00 14.12
C ARG A 57 6.69 38.36 14.67
N ARG A 58 5.59 39.11 14.79
CA ARG A 58 4.30 38.58 15.26
C ARG A 58 3.78 37.45 14.39
N ILE A 59 3.94 37.53 13.07
CA ILE A 59 3.51 36.45 12.17
C ILE A 59 4.34 35.19 12.43
N ILE A 60 5.65 35.31 12.58
CA ILE A 60 6.53 34.17 12.88
C ILE A 60 6.17 33.57 14.24
N ASP A 61 6.02 34.41 15.28
CA ASP A 61 5.65 33.97 16.62
C ASP A 61 4.28 33.28 16.63
N TYR A 62 3.32 33.81 15.87
CA TYR A 62 2.00 33.21 15.73
C TYR A 62 2.08 31.82 15.07
N VAL A 63 2.86 31.68 13.98
CA VAL A 63 3.07 30.37 13.32
C VAL A 63 3.75 29.38 14.26
N LEU A 64 4.71 29.82 15.07
CA LEU A 64 5.36 28.98 16.06
C LEU A 64 4.39 28.54 17.16
N GLN A 65 3.57 29.46 17.69
CA GLN A 65 2.56 29.14 18.69
C GLN A 65 1.50 28.17 18.15
N GLU A 66 1.01 28.38 16.93
CA GLU A 66 0.05 27.48 16.29
C GLU A 66 0.65 26.09 16.05
N TYR A 67 1.93 26.00 15.65
CA TYR A 67 2.62 24.72 15.50
C TYR A 67 2.76 23.99 16.83
N GLU A 68 3.18 24.69 17.90
CA GLU A 68 3.30 24.11 19.23
C GLU A 68 1.95 23.65 19.79
N PHE A 69 0.90 24.45 19.59
CA PHE A 69 -0.46 24.11 20.00
C PHE A 69 -1.05 22.94 19.20
N SER A 70 -0.61 22.75 17.95
CA SER A 70 -1.05 21.65 17.09
C SER A 70 -0.32 20.32 17.35
N MET A 71 0.68 20.30 18.24
CA MET A 71 1.36 19.07 18.62
C MET A 71 0.43 18.16 19.42
N ILE A 72 0.59 16.85 19.26
CA ILE A 72 -0.19 15.87 20.01
C ILE A 72 0.19 15.89 21.49
N GLU A 73 -0.81 15.84 22.37
CA GLU A 73 -0.59 15.74 23.81
C GLU A 73 -0.02 14.35 24.18
N PRO A 74 1.07 14.28 24.95
CA PRO A 74 1.61 13.01 25.41
C PRO A 74 0.59 12.23 26.26
N GLY A 75 0.43 10.94 25.96
CA GLY A 75 -0.50 10.05 26.67
C GLY A 75 -1.80 9.77 25.92
N GLU A 76 -2.03 10.46 24.79
CA GLU A 76 -3.18 10.22 23.92
C GLU A 76 -3.18 8.77 23.38
N PRO A 77 -4.30 8.03 23.48
CA PRO A 77 -4.41 6.65 22.98
C PRO A 77 -4.54 6.59 21.44
N VAL A 78 -3.49 7.02 20.73
CA VAL A 78 -3.45 7.10 19.26
C VAL A 78 -3.80 5.81 18.55
N GLY A 79 -3.46 4.65 19.13
CA GLY A 79 -3.81 3.35 18.57
C GLY A 79 -5.30 3.08 18.56
N THR A 80 -6.01 3.47 19.63
CA THR A 80 -7.48 3.33 19.72
C THR A 80 -8.17 4.28 18.77
N VAL A 81 -7.75 5.56 18.75
CA VAL A 81 -8.31 6.57 17.85
C VAL A 81 -8.10 6.17 16.40
N ALA A 82 -6.88 5.77 16.02
CA ALA A 82 -6.60 5.33 14.66
C ALA A 82 -7.43 4.11 14.25
N ALA A 83 -7.59 3.12 15.13
CA ALA A 83 -8.41 1.96 14.86
C ALA A 83 -9.90 2.33 14.66
N GLN A 84 -10.41 3.27 15.45
CA GLN A 84 -11.78 3.78 15.30
C GLN A 84 -11.94 4.60 14.01
N SER A 85 -11.05 5.56 13.75
CA SER A 85 -11.10 6.41 12.55
C SER A 85 -10.98 5.64 11.25
N ILE A 86 -10.24 4.54 11.24
CA ILE A 86 -10.13 3.65 10.08
C ILE A 86 -11.34 2.69 10.00
N GLY A 87 -11.87 2.24 11.14
CA GLY A 87 -12.98 1.29 11.19
C GLY A 87 -14.37 1.91 10.98
N GLU A 88 -14.58 3.16 11.42
CA GLU A 88 -15.84 3.88 11.29
C GLU A 88 -16.31 4.00 9.83
N PRO A 89 -15.46 4.41 8.86
CA PRO A 89 -15.83 4.44 7.45
C PRO A 89 -16.23 3.07 6.91
N GLY A 90 -15.70 1.97 7.47
CA GLY A 90 -16.03 0.61 7.06
C GLY A 90 -17.52 0.27 7.17
N THR A 91 -18.25 0.92 8.08
CA THR A 91 -19.72 0.77 8.21
C THR A 91 -20.50 1.58 7.18
N GLN A 92 -19.90 2.66 6.69
CA GLN A 92 -20.47 3.58 5.70
C GLN A 92 -20.12 3.20 4.26
N MET A 93 -19.12 2.31 4.09
CA MET A 93 -18.78 1.64 2.83
C MET A 93 -19.93 0.74 2.37
N THR A 94 -20.96 1.38 1.83
CA THR A 94 -22.01 0.72 1.05
C THR A 94 -21.47 0.39 -0.34
N LEU A 95 -22.00 -0.65 -0.99
CA LEU A 95 -21.61 -1.16 -2.31
C LEU A 95 -21.64 -0.06 -3.40
N ARG A 96 -20.63 0.78 -3.45
CA ARG A 96 -20.31 1.65 -4.57
C ARG A 96 -19.40 0.86 -5.51
N THR A 97 -19.98 -0.09 -6.22
CA THR A 97 -19.35 -0.67 -7.41
C THR A 97 -19.42 0.39 -8.51
N PHE A 98 -18.50 1.36 -8.47
CA PHE A 98 -18.37 2.29 -9.58
C PHE A 98 -17.59 1.62 -10.70
N HIS A 99 -18.25 1.53 -11.86
CA HIS A 99 -17.58 1.34 -13.13
C HIS A 99 -16.66 2.53 -13.36
N TYR A 100 -15.34 2.34 -13.22
CA TYR A 100 -14.39 3.37 -13.61
C TYR A 100 -14.50 3.60 -15.12
N ALA A 101 -14.85 4.81 -15.51
CA ALA A 101 -14.85 5.24 -16.91
C ALA A 101 -13.40 5.46 -17.38
N GLY A 102 -12.67 4.37 -17.59
CA GLY A 102 -11.28 4.44 -18.09
C GLY A 102 -10.61 3.07 -18.21
N ILE A 103 -10.88 2.18 -17.25
CA ILE A 103 -10.33 0.81 -17.23
C ILE A 103 -11.51 -0.16 -17.36
N ARG A 104 -12.14 -0.21 -18.54
CA ARG A 104 -13.29 -1.08 -18.81
C ARG A 104 -12.97 -2.58 -18.76
N GLU A 105 -11.69 -2.96 -18.61
CA GLU A 105 -11.25 -4.34 -18.88
C GLU A 105 -10.79 -5.14 -17.64
N PHE A 106 -10.55 -4.50 -16.50
CA PHE A 106 -10.12 -5.20 -15.28
C PHE A 106 -11.12 -5.00 -14.15
N ASN A 107 -11.72 -6.11 -13.69
CA ASN A 107 -12.52 -6.14 -12.48
C ASN A 107 -11.57 -6.16 -11.28
N VAL A 108 -11.04 -5.02 -10.88
CA VAL A 108 -10.28 -4.91 -9.62
C VAL A 108 -11.28 -4.98 -8.46
N THR A 109 -10.95 -5.75 -7.43
CA THR A 109 -11.70 -5.72 -6.17
C THR A 109 -11.49 -4.36 -5.54
N LEU A 110 -12.56 -3.56 -5.45
CA LEU A 110 -12.55 -2.22 -4.89
C LEU A 110 -13.33 -2.16 -3.58
N GLY A 111 -13.08 -1.11 -2.79
CA GLY A 111 -13.81 -0.81 -1.56
C GLY A 111 -13.42 -1.70 -0.38
N LEU A 112 -14.41 -1.99 0.49
CA LEU A 112 -14.17 -2.70 1.75
C LEU A 112 -13.50 -4.07 1.62
N PRO A 113 -13.86 -4.95 0.65
CA PRO A 113 -13.17 -6.23 0.49
C PRO A 113 -11.67 -6.06 0.27
N ARG A 114 -11.25 -5.07 -0.53
CA ARG A 114 -9.83 -4.77 -0.77
C ARG A 114 -9.16 -4.27 0.49
N PHE A 115 -9.83 -3.38 1.23
CA PHE A 115 -9.33 -2.89 2.51
C PHE A 115 -9.06 -4.03 3.50
N ILE A 116 -9.98 -4.98 3.60
CA ILE A 116 -9.83 -6.19 4.44
C ILE A 116 -8.64 -7.03 3.96
N GLU A 117 -8.45 -7.23 2.65
CA GLU A 117 -7.29 -7.99 2.14
C GLU A 117 -5.94 -7.37 2.52
N ILE A 118 -5.87 -6.05 2.50
CA ILE A 118 -4.67 -5.29 2.86
C ILE A 118 -4.40 -5.44 4.36
N VAL A 119 -5.39 -5.18 5.21
CA VAL A 119 -5.31 -5.30 6.68
C VAL A 119 -5.01 -6.73 7.13
N ASP A 120 -5.54 -7.71 6.41
CA ASP A 120 -5.28 -9.13 6.65
C ASP A 120 -3.94 -9.61 6.11
N ALA A 121 -3.17 -8.76 5.43
CA ALA A 121 -1.91 -9.10 4.77
C ALA A 121 -2.05 -10.44 4.00
N ARG A 122 -3.01 -10.50 3.07
CA ARG A 122 -3.21 -11.72 2.27
C ARG A 122 -2.02 -11.94 1.34
N LYS A 123 -1.47 -13.17 1.36
CA LYS A 123 -0.35 -13.60 0.49
C LYS A 123 -0.60 -13.36 -0.99
N GLU A 124 -1.80 -13.66 -1.46
CA GLU A 124 -2.21 -13.39 -2.83
C GLU A 124 -3.53 -12.61 -2.78
N PRO A 125 -3.59 -11.39 -3.32
CA PRO A 125 -4.83 -10.64 -3.38
C PRO A 125 -5.79 -11.28 -4.39
N SER A 126 -7.09 -11.03 -4.27
CA SER A 126 -8.07 -11.66 -5.17
C SER A 126 -7.89 -11.22 -6.63
N THR A 127 -7.52 -9.95 -6.84
CA THR A 127 -7.28 -9.37 -8.16
C THR A 127 -5.93 -8.64 -8.18
N PRO A 128 -4.82 -9.39 -8.39
CA PRO A 128 -3.50 -8.78 -8.50
C PRO A 128 -3.40 -7.96 -9.77
N VAL A 129 -2.87 -6.75 -9.66
CA VAL A 129 -2.65 -5.81 -10.77
C VAL A 129 -1.22 -5.28 -10.68
N MET A 130 -0.60 -5.05 -11.84
CA MET A 130 0.64 -4.27 -11.92
C MET A 130 0.50 -3.15 -12.95
N TYR A 131 1.19 -2.06 -12.65
CA TYR A 131 1.40 -0.92 -13.53
C TYR A 131 2.87 -0.90 -13.91
N ILE A 132 3.15 -1.20 -15.17
CA ILE A 132 4.50 -1.35 -15.70
C ILE A 132 4.75 -0.16 -16.63
N TYR A 133 5.67 0.69 -16.21
CA TYR A 133 6.13 1.82 -17.00
C TYR A 133 7.29 1.37 -17.89
N LEU A 134 7.34 1.94 -19.09
CA LEU A 134 8.38 1.67 -20.07
C LEU A 134 9.52 2.70 -19.95
N ASP A 135 10.70 2.28 -20.41
CA ASP A 135 11.87 3.15 -20.53
C ASP A 135 11.64 4.32 -21.51
N GLU A 136 12.56 5.28 -21.54
CA GLU A 136 12.43 6.48 -22.39
C GLU A 136 12.36 6.16 -23.90
N GLU A 137 12.87 4.99 -24.34
CA GLU A 137 12.93 4.58 -25.75
C GLU A 137 11.65 3.88 -26.24
N HIS A 138 10.91 3.22 -25.34
CA HIS A 138 9.71 2.44 -25.64
C HIS A 138 8.42 3.16 -25.20
N ARG A 139 8.52 4.20 -24.38
CA ARG A 139 7.39 4.95 -23.79
C ARG A 139 6.51 5.69 -24.79
N TYR A 140 7.03 6.13 -25.92
CA TYR A 140 6.30 6.94 -26.92
C TYR A 140 5.85 6.14 -28.15
N ASP A 141 6.19 4.85 -28.21
CA ASP A 141 6.02 4.05 -29.42
C ASP A 141 5.10 2.84 -29.15
N GLU A 142 3.88 2.88 -29.68
CA GLU A 142 2.85 1.86 -29.44
C GLU A 142 3.28 0.46 -29.90
N ALA A 143 4.00 0.38 -31.02
CA ALA A 143 4.45 -0.89 -31.58
C ALA A 143 5.44 -1.59 -30.64
N LYS A 144 6.38 -0.82 -30.08
CA LYS A 144 7.36 -1.32 -29.11
C LYS A 144 6.69 -1.70 -27.78
N ALA A 145 5.74 -0.89 -27.30
CA ALA A 145 4.97 -1.20 -26.11
C ALA A 145 4.19 -2.52 -26.26
N LYS A 146 3.56 -2.76 -27.43
CA LYS A 146 2.90 -4.04 -27.75
C LYS A 146 3.86 -5.21 -27.80
N GLU A 147 5.09 -5.00 -28.27
CA GLU A 147 6.11 -6.05 -28.25
C GLU A 147 6.48 -6.46 -26.82
N VAL A 148 6.71 -5.49 -25.94
CA VAL A 148 6.97 -5.73 -24.51
C VAL A 148 5.76 -6.41 -23.85
N ALA A 149 4.54 -5.96 -24.14
CA ALA A 149 3.31 -6.59 -23.66
C ALA A 149 3.22 -8.07 -24.06
N ARG A 150 3.50 -8.41 -25.32
CA ARG A 150 3.54 -9.79 -25.84
C ARG A 150 4.67 -10.65 -25.24
N ARG A 151 5.71 -10.04 -24.67
CA ARG A 151 6.77 -10.77 -23.95
C ARG A 151 6.35 -11.07 -22.52
N ILE A 152 5.57 -10.20 -21.90
CA ILE A 152 5.11 -10.32 -20.51
C ILE A 152 3.89 -11.26 -20.41
N GLU A 153 2.94 -11.17 -21.34
CA GLU A 153 1.68 -11.94 -21.30
C GLU A 153 1.90 -13.45 -21.27
N PHE A 154 1.36 -14.13 -20.25
CA PHE A 154 1.44 -15.57 -20.11
C PHE A 154 0.54 -16.28 -21.12
N THR A 155 1.16 -16.86 -22.13
CA THR A 155 0.45 -17.60 -23.18
C THR A 155 0.55 -19.09 -22.93
N ARG A 156 -0.60 -19.71 -22.63
CA ARG A 156 -0.81 -21.17 -22.64
C ARG A 156 -1.39 -21.63 -23.95
N VAL A 157 -1.29 -22.92 -24.24
CA VAL A 157 -1.94 -23.53 -25.40
C VAL A 157 -3.45 -23.29 -25.40
N VAL A 158 -4.11 -23.27 -24.23
CA VAL A 158 -5.55 -22.90 -24.10
C VAL A 158 -5.87 -21.55 -24.72
N ASN A 159 -4.98 -20.57 -24.61
CA ASN A 159 -5.27 -19.21 -25.06
C ASN A 159 -5.12 -19.05 -26.58
N VAL A 160 -4.55 -20.05 -27.26
CA VAL A 160 -4.24 -20.04 -28.70
C VAL A 160 -5.05 -21.11 -29.45
N ALA A 161 -5.58 -22.10 -28.72
CA ALA A 161 -6.39 -23.19 -29.25
C ALA A 161 -7.88 -22.79 -29.30
N ALA A 162 -8.50 -22.93 -30.47
CA ALA A 162 -9.95 -22.83 -30.61
C ALA A 162 -10.62 -24.08 -30.02
N GLU A 163 -10.14 -25.26 -30.40
CA GLU A 163 -10.70 -26.54 -29.98
C GLU A 163 -9.62 -27.61 -29.85
N ILE A 164 -9.84 -28.55 -28.93
CA ILE A 164 -9.07 -29.80 -28.86
C ILE A 164 -10.04 -30.96 -28.92
N ASP A 165 -9.99 -31.66 -30.04
CA ASP A 165 -10.72 -32.90 -30.25
C ASP A 165 -9.82 -34.10 -29.99
N LEU A 166 -10.44 -35.17 -29.49
CA LEU A 166 -9.81 -36.47 -29.33
C LEU A 166 -10.37 -37.39 -30.41
N ASP A 167 -9.54 -37.73 -31.38
CA ASP A 167 -9.86 -38.74 -32.39
C ASP A 167 -9.50 -40.11 -31.80
N LEU A 168 -10.53 -40.83 -31.34
CA LEU A 168 -10.42 -42.16 -30.74
C LEU A 168 -9.98 -43.23 -31.75
N ILE A 169 -10.28 -43.04 -33.04
CA ILE A 169 -10.01 -44.03 -34.09
C ILE A 169 -8.53 -44.02 -34.43
N ASN A 170 -7.97 -42.82 -34.64
CA ASN A 170 -6.56 -42.65 -34.98
C ASN A 170 -5.68 -42.37 -33.75
N THR A 171 -6.26 -42.37 -32.54
CA THR A 171 -5.56 -42.19 -31.27
C THR A 171 -4.72 -40.91 -31.22
N ARG A 172 -5.30 -39.81 -31.72
CA ARG A 172 -4.63 -38.52 -31.83
C ARG A 172 -5.45 -37.40 -31.22
N PHE A 173 -4.76 -36.44 -30.60
CA PHE A 173 -5.38 -35.14 -30.31
C PHE A 173 -5.28 -34.26 -31.55
N VAL A 174 -6.39 -33.62 -31.92
CA VAL A 174 -6.47 -32.63 -32.98
C VAL A 174 -6.59 -31.27 -32.29
N LEU A 175 -5.52 -30.49 -32.35
CA LEU A 175 -5.45 -29.14 -31.82
C LEU A 175 -5.70 -28.17 -32.96
N ARG A 176 -6.84 -27.46 -32.94
CA ARG A 176 -7.14 -26.39 -33.88
C ARG A 176 -6.73 -25.06 -33.27
N LEU A 177 -5.83 -24.36 -33.94
CA LEU A 177 -5.35 -23.06 -33.52
C LEU A 177 -6.18 -21.94 -34.14
N ASP A 178 -6.42 -20.87 -33.38
CA ASP A 178 -7.14 -19.69 -33.85
C ASP A 178 -6.15 -18.66 -34.45
N PRO A 179 -6.24 -18.33 -35.75
CA PRO A 179 -5.32 -17.39 -36.39
C PRO A 179 -5.32 -15.99 -35.76
N LEU A 180 -6.48 -15.52 -35.26
CA LEU A 180 -6.57 -14.19 -34.62
C LEU A 180 -5.78 -14.18 -33.31
N MET A 181 -5.91 -15.23 -32.50
CA MET A 181 -5.17 -15.36 -31.24
C MET A 181 -3.67 -15.55 -31.45
N LEU A 182 -3.25 -16.14 -32.59
CA LEU A 182 -1.83 -16.24 -32.96
C LEU A 182 -1.22 -14.87 -33.28
N GLU A 183 -1.93 -14.06 -34.06
CA GLU A 183 -1.49 -12.71 -34.45
C GLU A 183 -1.45 -11.76 -33.25
N ASP A 184 -2.49 -11.76 -32.42
CA ASP A 184 -2.57 -10.90 -31.23
C ASP A 184 -1.42 -11.19 -30.26
N LYS A 185 -1.16 -12.48 -29.99
CA LYS A 185 -0.13 -12.93 -29.05
C LYS A 185 1.28 -13.00 -29.67
N GLY A 186 1.40 -12.86 -30.99
CA GLY A 186 2.67 -12.93 -31.72
C GLY A 186 3.37 -14.28 -31.57
N VAL A 187 2.61 -15.37 -31.61
CA VAL A 187 3.12 -16.75 -31.47
C VAL A 187 3.06 -17.44 -32.82
N THR A 188 4.15 -18.10 -33.22
CA THR A 188 4.17 -18.91 -34.45
C THR A 188 3.79 -20.37 -34.18
N VAL A 189 3.18 -21.03 -35.16
CA VAL A 189 2.80 -22.46 -35.09
C VAL A 189 4.02 -23.34 -34.77
N GLU A 190 5.21 -22.98 -35.25
CA GLU A 190 6.46 -23.68 -34.94
C GLU A 190 6.84 -23.62 -33.46
N GLN A 191 6.59 -22.49 -32.79
CA GLN A 191 6.83 -22.36 -31.35
C GLN A 191 5.88 -23.26 -30.57
N VAL A 192 4.61 -23.33 -30.97
CA VAL A 192 3.62 -24.25 -30.39
C VAL A 192 4.08 -25.70 -30.56
N LYS A 193 4.51 -26.09 -31.76
CA LYS A 193 5.04 -27.42 -32.04
C LYS A 193 6.21 -27.78 -31.10
N LYS A 194 7.22 -26.91 -30.99
CA LYS A 194 8.38 -27.12 -30.09
C LYS A 194 8.00 -27.24 -28.61
N VAL A 195 6.93 -26.57 -28.19
CA VAL A 195 6.42 -26.65 -26.81
C VAL A 195 5.73 -28.00 -26.58
N VAL A 196 4.90 -28.44 -27.52
CA VAL A 196 4.18 -29.71 -27.42
C VAL A 196 5.14 -30.91 -27.54
N GLU A 197 6.16 -30.84 -28.40
CA GLU A 197 7.22 -31.86 -28.50
C GLU A 197 8.00 -32.01 -27.19
N ARG A 198 8.29 -30.90 -26.50
CA ARG A 198 8.96 -30.91 -25.19
C ARG A 198 8.19 -31.67 -24.12
N LEU A 199 6.87 -31.80 -24.24
CA LEU A 199 6.04 -32.53 -23.27
C LEU A 199 6.22 -34.06 -23.36
N LYS A 200 6.83 -34.57 -24.43
CA LYS A 200 7.08 -36.02 -24.66
C LYS A 200 5.82 -36.90 -24.53
N ILE A 201 4.64 -36.36 -24.82
CA ILE A 201 3.36 -37.08 -24.73
C ILE A 201 3.12 -37.97 -25.97
N GLY A 202 3.75 -37.65 -27.09
CA GLY A 202 3.49 -38.31 -28.37
C GLY A 202 4.35 -37.76 -29.52
N LYS A 203 4.14 -38.27 -30.75
CA LYS A 203 4.69 -37.66 -31.97
C LYS A 203 3.78 -36.50 -32.39
N VAL A 204 4.36 -35.34 -32.69
CA VAL A 204 3.63 -34.12 -33.05
C VAL A 204 3.85 -33.83 -34.53
N GLU A 205 2.78 -33.83 -35.30
CA GLU A 205 2.80 -33.50 -36.73
C GLU A 205 1.86 -32.34 -37.01
N VAL A 206 2.25 -31.45 -37.91
CA VAL A 206 1.38 -30.36 -38.37
C VAL A 206 0.68 -30.88 -39.62
N ASP A 207 -0.61 -30.58 -39.76
CA ASP A 207 -1.37 -30.99 -40.94
C ASP A 207 -0.75 -30.40 -42.22
N PRO A 208 -0.48 -31.22 -43.26
CA PRO A 208 0.02 -30.75 -44.55
C PRO A 208 -0.92 -29.80 -45.30
N GLU A 209 -2.24 -29.88 -45.07
CA GLU A 209 -3.25 -29.09 -45.78
C GLU A 209 -3.69 -27.84 -45.01
N ASN A 210 -3.57 -27.84 -43.68
CA ASN A 210 -3.96 -26.70 -42.86
C ASN A 210 -2.90 -26.38 -41.78
N PRO A 211 -2.09 -25.32 -41.94
CA PRO A 211 -1.02 -24.98 -41.00
C PRO A 211 -1.51 -24.62 -39.59
N LEU A 212 -2.83 -24.48 -39.39
CA LEU A 212 -3.45 -24.18 -38.09
C LEU A 212 -3.83 -25.43 -37.29
N VAL A 213 -3.67 -26.64 -37.85
CA VAL A 213 -4.04 -27.89 -37.18
C VAL A 213 -2.79 -28.68 -36.80
N ILE A 214 -2.68 -29.03 -35.52
CA ILE A 214 -1.60 -29.86 -34.98
C ILE A 214 -2.18 -31.21 -34.54
N TYR A 215 -1.62 -32.29 -35.06
CA TYR A 215 -1.90 -33.66 -34.65
C TYR A 215 -0.88 -34.13 -33.62
N ILE A 216 -1.36 -34.69 -32.50
CA ILE A 216 -0.52 -35.28 -31.46
C ILE A 216 -0.88 -36.77 -31.35
N TYR A 217 -0.02 -37.63 -31.88
CA TYR A 217 -0.18 -39.09 -31.85
C TYR A 217 0.29 -39.67 -30.53
N LEU A 218 -0.61 -40.34 -29.81
CA LEU A 218 -0.30 -41.00 -28.54
C LEU A 218 0.38 -42.36 -28.76
N LYS A 219 1.13 -42.84 -27.77
CA LYS A 219 1.69 -44.20 -27.81
C LYS A 219 0.61 -45.24 -27.49
N PRO A 220 0.66 -46.46 -28.07
CA PRO A 220 -0.35 -47.51 -27.84
C PRO A 220 -0.49 -47.96 -26.37
N GLU A 221 0.56 -47.80 -25.57
CA GLU A 221 0.63 -48.20 -24.15
C GLU A 221 -0.22 -47.32 -23.21
N ASP A 222 -0.71 -46.19 -23.71
CA ASP A 222 -1.40 -45.15 -22.93
C ASP A 222 -2.94 -45.28 -22.94
N MET A 223 -3.46 -46.36 -23.52
CA MET A 223 -4.90 -46.62 -23.70
C MET A 223 -5.64 -47.09 -22.44
N THR A 224 -4.97 -47.24 -21.31
CA THR A 224 -5.49 -48.02 -20.18
C THR A 224 -6.65 -47.33 -19.43
N SER A 225 -6.83 -46.01 -19.57
CA SER A 225 -7.92 -45.27 -18.90
C SER A 225 -8.28 -43.95 -19.57
N ILE A 226 -9.59 -43.68 -19.73
CA ILE A 226 -10.15 -42.41 -20.23
C ILE A 226 -9.66 -41.22 -19.37
N ILE A 227 -9.48 -41.45 -18.07
CA ILE A 227 -8.98 -40.46 -17.11
C ILE A 227 -7.54 -40.02 -17.45
N ASP A 228 -6.69 -40.93 -17.93
CA ASP A 228 -5.30 -40.60 -18.26
C ASP A 228 -5.20 -39.82 -19.58
N LEU A 229 -6.10 -40.09 -20.53
CA LEU A 229 -6.25 -39.27 -21.74
C LEU A 229 -6.72 -37.85 -21.39
N GLN A 230 -7.69 -37.72 -20.47
CA GLN A 230 -8.13 -36.40 -19.99
C GLN A 230 -6.99 -35.66 -19.27
N LYS A 231 -6.24 -36.32 -18.38
CA LYS A 231 -5.06 -35.71 -17.74
C LYS A 231 -4.00 -35.28 -18.75
N LYS A 232 -3.77 -36.04 -19.81
CA LYS A 232 -2.84 -35.66 -20.89
C LYS A 232 -3.34 -34.49 -21.71
N ARG A 233 -4.64 -34.44 -22.01
CA ARG A 233 -5.29 -33.29 -22.64
C ARG A 233 -5.09 -32.03 -21.79
N GLU A 234 -5.35 -32.11 -20.49
CA GLU A 234 -5.13 -30.99 -19.57
C GLU A 234 -3.67 -30.55 -19.50
N ARG A 235 -2.72 -31.49 -19.57
CA ARG A 235 -1.28 -31.17 -19.62
C ARG A 235 -0.88 -30.46 -20.91
N ILE A 236 -1.47 -30.84 -22.05
CA ILE A 236 -1.24 -30.14 -23.33
C ILE A 236 -1.83 -28.74 -23.27
N LEU A 237 -3.06 -28.59 -22.79
CA LEU A 237 -3.75 -27.31 -22.63
C LEU A 237 -2.98 -26.34 -21.70
N ASN A 238 -2.48 -26.84 -20.58
CA ASN A 238 -1.74 -26.03 -19.62
C ASN A 238 -0.25 -25.83 -19.94
N ALA A 239 0.23 -26.33 -21.08
CA ALA A 239 1.61 -26.15 -21.47
C ALA A 239 1.94 -24.68 -21.73
N LYS A 240 3.05 -24.22 -21.16
CA LYS A 240 3.55 -22.84 -21.28
C LYS A 240 4.24 -22.66 -22.63
N ILE A 241 3.78 -21.71 -23.42
CA ILE A 241 4.44 -21.32 -24.68
C ILE A 241 5.44 -20.19 -24.41
N LYS A 242 4.95 -19.05 -23.91
CA LYS A 242 5.71 -17.80 -23.70
C LYS A 242 5.12 -17.03 -22.51
N GLY A 243 5.87 -16.06 -22.00
CA GLY A 243 5.40 -15.11 -21.00
C GLY A 243 5.90 -15.38 -19.59
N ILE A 244 5.56 -14.46 -18.69
CA ILE A 244 5.90 -14.51 -17.27
C ILE A 244 4.84 -15.28 -16.51
N ARG A 245 5.23 -16.13 -15.55
CA ARG A 245 4.22 -16.88 -14.78
C ARG A 245 3.35 -15.91 -13.96
N LYS A 246 2.09 -16.28 -13.74
CA LYS A 246 1.06 -15.51 -12.99
C LYS A 246 0.48 -14.27 -13.68
N ILE A 247 1.00 -13.82 -14.82
CA ILE A 247 0.44 -12.66 -15.57
C ILE A 247 -0.52 -13.14 -16.66
N ARG A 248 -1.82 -13.07 -16.43
CA ARG A 248 -2.86 -13.62 -17.31
C ARG A 248 -3.09 -12.79 -18.57
N ARG A 249 -3.18 -11.48 -18.41
CA ARG A 249 -3.51 -10.53 -19.49
C ARG A 249 -2.73 -9.24 -19.30
N VAL A 250 -2.34 -8.61 -20.40
CA VAL A 250 -1.65 -7.31 -20.42
C VAL A 250 -2.43 -6.38 -21.35
N VAL A 251 -2.73 -5.19 -20.89
CA VAL A 251 -3.42 -4.14 -21.66
C VAL A 251 -2.48 -2.94 -21.75
N VAL A 252 -2.31 -2.42 -22.97
CA VAL A 252 -1.56 -1.19 -23.22
C VAL A 252 -2.53 -0.02 -23.06
N GLN A 253 -2.22 0.91 -22.17
CA GLN A 253 -2.98 2.14 -21.96
C GLN A 253 -2.10 3.34 -22.33
N ALA A 254 -2.70 4.33 -22.97
CA ALA A 254 -2.06 5.60 -23.26
C ALA A 254 -2.50 6.62 -22.20
N GLU A 255 -1.57 7.03 -21.35
CA GLU A 255 -1.80 8.07 -20.34
C GLU A 255 -1.21 9.39 -20.85
N THR A 256 -2.02 10.45 -20.84
CA THR A 256 -1.56 11.79 -21.24
C THR A 256 -1.14 12.53 -19.97
N ARG A 257 0.15 12.87 -19.86
CA ARG A 257 0.64 13.70 -18.75
C ARG A 257 0.07 15.11 -18.83
N GLU A 258 0.09 15.82 -17.71
CA GLU A 258 -0.23 17.25 -17.61
C GLU A 258 0.60 18.12 -18.59
N ASP A 259 1.79 17.66 -18.97
CA ASP A 259 2.69 18.29 -19.95
C ASP A 259 2.26 18.08 -21.43
N GLY A 260 1.18 17.33 -21.69
CA GLY A 260 0.65 17.06 -23.03
C GLY A 260 1.32 15.90 -23.78
N THR A 261 2.29 15.21 -23.17
CA THR A 261 2.93 14.02 -23.76
C THR A 261 2.15 12.74 -23.45
N THR A 262 1.89 11.92 -24.45
CA THR A 262 1.28 10.59 -24.30
C THR A 262 2.34 9.55 -23.96
N GLU A 263 2.27 8.95 -22.76
CA GLU A 263 3.10 7.82 -22.32
C GLU A 263 2.28 6.52 -22.41
N TYR A 264 2.84 5.45 -22.99
CA TYR A 264 2.22 4.13 -22.96
C TYR A 264 2.62 3.37 -21.69
N ILE A 265 1.62 2.87 -20.97
CA ILE A 265 1.76 2.10 -19.74
C ILE A 265 1.12 0.73 -19.94
N LEU A 266 1.77 -0.31 -19.41
CA LEU A 266 1.21 -1.65 -19.43
C LEU A 266 0.54 -1.96 -18.10
N VAL A 267 -0.75 -2.24 -18.15
CA VAL A 267 -1.53 -2.68 -16.99
C VAL A 267 -1.75 -4.19 -17.11
N THR A 268 -1.35 -4.94 -16.09
CA THR A 268 -1.42 -6.41 -16.11
C THR A 268 -2.44 -6.95 -15.14
N GLU A 269 -3.18 -7.99 -15.55
CA GLU A 269 -3.92 -8.87 -14.64
C GLU A 269 -2.99 -9.98 -14.18
N GLY A 270 -2.67 -10.02 -12.89
CA GLY A 270 -1.59 -10.83 -12.37
C GLY A 270 -0.43 -9.98 -11.87
N SER A 271 0.32 -10.54 -10.93
CA SER A 271 1.54 -9.94 -10.40
C SER A 271 2.68 -10.95 -10.42
N ASN A 272 3.83 -10.51 -10.93
CA ASN A 272 5.13 -11.18 -10.85
C ASN A 272 6.27 -10.16 -11.01
N LEU A 273 6.42 -9.29 -10.02
CA LEU A 273 7.40 -8.20 -9.99
C LEU A 273 8.83 -8.68 -10.28
N LYS A 274 9.24 -9.83 -9.72
CA LYS A 274 10.61 -10.33 -9.89
C LYS A 274 10.96 -10.60 -11.35
N GLU A 275 10.12 -11.34 -12.07
CA GLU A 275 10.36 -11.64 -13.49
C GLU A 275 10.15 -10.40 -14.37
N VAL A 276 9.25 -9.49 -14.00
CA VAL A 276 8.94 -8.28 -14.79
C VAL A 276 10.10 -7.29 -14.80
N LEU A 277 10.82 -7.12 -13.68
CA LEU A 277 11.95 -6.20 -13.59
C LEU A 277 13.15 -6.64 -14.47
N GLU A 278 13.23 -7.92 -14.83
CA GLU A 278 14.29 -8.46 -15.70
C GLU A 278 13.97 -8.28 -17.21
N VAL A 279 12.76 -7.83 -17.56
CA VAL A 279 12.34 -7.69 -18.96
C VAL A 279 12.95 -6.44 -19.59
N PRO A 280 13.62 -6.56 -20.74
CA PRO A 280 14.14 -5.40 -21.46
C PRO A 280 12.99 -4.53 -22.00
N GLY A 281 13.09 -3.22 -21.80
CA GLY A 281 12.07 -2.23 -22.17
C GLY A 281 11.21 -1.74 -20.99
N VAL A 282 11.30 -2.40 -19.83
CA VAL A 282 10.61 -2.00 -18.59
C VAL A 282 11.49 -1.04 -17.78
N ASP A 283 10.91 0.04 -17.25
CA ASP A 283 11.58 0.94 -16.31
C ASP A 283 11.44 0.42 -14.87
N PRO A 284 12.50 -0.17 -14.26
CA PRO A 284 12.42 -0.79 -12.95
C PRO A 284 12.16 0.21 -11.80
N ARG A 285 12.32 1.51 -12.02
CA ARG A 285 12.17 2.53 -10.97
C ARG A 285 10.73 2.95 -10.74
N ARG A 286 9.86 2.71 -11.73
CA ARG A 286 8.47 3.16 -11.72
C ARG A 286 7.46 2.02 -11.64
N VAL A 287 7.88 0.75 -11.80
CA VAL A 287 6.96 -0.39 -11.72
C VAL A 287 6.26 -0.42 -10.36
N TYR A 288 4.94 -0.56 -10.38
CA TYR A 288 4.11 -0.65 -9.20
C TYR A 288 3.23 -1.91 -9.26
N THR A 289 2.97 -2.53 -8.11
CA THR A 289 2.02 -3.63 -7.98
C THR A 289 1.18 -3.43 -6.72
N ASN A 290 -0.04 -3.97 -6.75
CA ASN A 290 -0.91 -3.98 -5.58
C ASN A 290 -0.65 -5.21 -4.66
N ASN A 291 0.30 -6.08 -5.01
CA ASN A 291 0.67 -7.24 -4.21
C ASN A 291 1.79 -6.89 -3.20
N ILE A 292 1.41 -6.68 -1.95
CA ILE A 292 2.30 -6.19 -0.88
C ILE A 292 3.43 -7.17 -0.55
N HIS A 293 3.14 -8.48 -0.49
CA HIS A 293 4.16 -9.48 -0.16
C HIS A 293 5.21 -9.63 -1.25
N GLU A 294 4.81 -9.43 -2.51
CA GLU A 294 5.76 -9.44 -3.60
C GLU A 294 6.71 -8.23 -3.54
N ILE A 295 6.19 -7.05 -3.15
CA ILE A 295 7.01 -5.86 -2.90
C ILE A 295 7.97 -6.11 -1.73
N GLU A 296 7.48 -6.73 -0.65
CA GLU A 296 8.30 -7.13 0.50
C GLU A 296 9.48 -8.02 0.09
N GLU A 297 9.23 -9.04 -0.74
CA GLU A 297 10.25 -10.00 -1.16
C GLU A 297 11.29 -9.41 -2.13
N VAL A 298 10.87 -8.49 -3.01
CA VAL A 298 11.74 -7.94 -4.07
C VAL A 298 12.40 -6.61 -3.68
N LEU A 299 11.63 -5.67 -3.12
CA LEU A 299 12.07 -4.31 -2.81
C LEU A 299 12.35 -4.08 -1.31
N GLY A 300 11.80 -4.92 -0.44
CA GLY A 300 12.05 -4.89 1.01
C GLY A 300 10.93 -4.24 1.84
N ILE A 301 11.18 -4.14 3.15
CA ILE A 301 10.14 -3.82 4.14
C ILE A 301 9.64 -2.37 4.05
N GLU A 302 10.53 -1.39 3.86
CA GLU A 302 10.11 0.02 3.72
C GLU A 302 9.30 0.27 2.44
N ALA A 303 9.63 -0.44 1.36
CA ALA A 303 8.84 -0.40 0.14
C ALA A 303 7.44 -0.97 0.38
N ALA A 304 7.35 -2.09 1.11
CA ALA A 304 6.07 -2.68 1.49
C ALA A 304 5.27 -1.77 2.46
N ARG A 305 5.92 -1.09 3.40
CA ARG A 305 5.31 -0.10 4.30
C ARG A 305 4.69 1.05 3.52
N LEU A 306 5.43 1.61 2.55
CA LEU A 306 4.91 2.67 1.70
C LEU A 306 3.78 2.18 0.79
N ALA A 307 3.88 0.96 0.26
CA ALA A 307 2.82 0.36 -0.54
C ALA A 307 1.54 0.14 0.27
N LEU A 308 1.64 -0.31 1.53
CA LEU A 308 0.51 -0.39 2.45
C LEU A 308 -0.17 0.97 2.64
N ILE A 309 0.62 2.01 2.91
CA ILE A 309 0.08 3.37 3.12
C ILE A 309 -0.64 3.88 1.87
N ARG A 310 -0.04 3.70 0.69
CA ARG A 310 -0.64 4.12 -0.59
C ARG A 310 -1.92 3.35 -0.86
N GLU A 311 -1.89 2.02 -0.83
CA GLU A 311 -3.07 1.18 -1.10
C GLU A 311 -4.21 1.46 -0.12
N MET A 312 -3.94 1.59 1.19
CA MET A 312 -4.97 1.92 2.16
C MET A 312 -5.59 3.29 1.90
N LYS A 313 -4.76 4.29 1.56
CA LYS A 313 -5.23 5.63 1.24
C LYS A 313 -6.05 5.66 -0.05
N ASP A 314 -5.55 5.03 -1.11
CA ASP A 314 -6.23 4.98 -2.41
C ASP A 314 -7.62 4.33 -2.28
N VAL A 315 -7.73 3.24 -1.50
CA VAL A 315 -9.02 2.57 -1.24
C VAL A 315 -10.01 3.47 -0.48
N LEU A 316 -9.54 4.32 0.43
CA LEU A 316 -10.39 5.25 1.18
C LEU A 316 -10.79 6.47 0.34
N ASP A 317 -9.83 7.06 -0.38
CA ASP A 317 -10.02 8.20 -1.28
C ASP A 317 -11.01 7.88 -2.41
N GLU A 318 -10.91 6.68 -3.01
CA GLU A 318 -11.84 6.21 -4.05
C GLU A 318 -13.31 6.11 -3.56
N GLN A 319 -13.51 5.88 -2.27
CA GLN A 319 -14.83 5.86 -1.66
C GLN A 319 -15.32 7.24 -1.23
N GLY A 320 -14.48 8.28 -1.38
CA GLY A 320 -14.75 9.64 -0.92
C GLY A 320 -14.74 9.76 0.61
N LEU A 321 -14.03 8.87 1.29
CA LEU A 321 -13.88 8.85 2.74
C LEU A 321 -12.55 9.50 3.10
N ASP A 322 -12.59 10.65 3.76
CA ASP A 322 -11.38 11.38 4.16
C ASP A 322 -10.93 10.88 5.54
N VAL A 323 -9.85 10.11 5.56
CA VAL A 323 -9.17 9.65 6.78
C VAL A 323 -7.76 10.19 6.78
N ASP A 324 -7.35 10.81 7.90
CA ASP A 324 -6.02 11.38 8.01
C ASP A 324 -4.92 10.32 7.84
N ILE A 325 -3.92 10.64 7.02
CA ILE A 325 -2.83 9.73 6.67
C ILE A 325 -2.04 9.24 7.90
N ARG A 326 -2.02 9.99 9.01
CA ARG A 326 -1.31 9.61 10.23
C ARG A 326 -1.85 8.32 10.84
N HIS A 327 -3.17 8.10 10.76
CA HIS A 327 -3.77 6.85 11.23
C HIS A 327 -3.33 5.66 10.37
N ILE A 328 -3.31 5.86 9.05
CA ILE A 328 -2.87 4.85 8.08
C ILE A 328 -1.38 4.52 8.28
N MET A 329 -0.55 5.55 8.48
CA MET A 329 0.88 5.40 8.78
C MET A 329 1.09 4.57 10.05
N LEU A 330 0.37 4.88 11.13
CA LEU A 330 0.46 4.12 12.38
C LEU A 330 0.13 2.63 12.17
N VAL A 331 -0.91 2.33 11.38
CA VAL A 331 -1.28 0.95 11.07
C VAL A 331 -0.20 0.26 10.24
N ALA A 332 0.31 0.90 9.20
CA ALA A 332 1.38 0.34 8.37
C ALA A 332 2.67 0.09 9.18
N ASP A 333 3.00 0.97 10.12
CA ASP A 333 4.15 0.81 11.02
C ASP A 333 3.97 -0.41 11.93
N VAL A 334 2.79 -0.56 12.54
CA VAL A 334 2.47 -1.74 13.37
C VAL A 334 2.54 -3.04 12.56
N MET A 335 2.08 -3.02 11.30
CA MET A 335 2.12 -4.18 10.42
C MET A 335 3.54 -4.56 9.96
N THR A 336 4.50 -3.63 9.97
CA THR A 336 5.86 -3.82 9.44
C THR A 336 6.96 -3.84 10.50
N GLN A 337 6.64 -3.51 11.77
CA GLN A 337 7.59 -3.37 12.88
C GLN A 337 8.54 -4.56 13.08
N THR A 338 8.08 -5.78 12.81
CA THR A 338 8.88 -7.01 13.04
C THR A 338 9.88 -7.33 11.93
N GLY A 339 9.99 -6.48 10.91
CA GLY A 339 10.84 -6.73 9.73
C GLY A 339 10.22 -7.69 8.71
N ARG A 340 8.92 -7.95 8.81
CA ARG A 340 8.06 -8.61 7.82
C ARG A 340 6.65 -8.02 7.88
N VAL A 341 5.93 -8.08 6.77
CA VAL A 341 4.52 -7.63 6.71
C VAL A 341 3.63 -8.67 7.40
N ARG A 342 2.83 -8.21 8.37
CA ARG A 342 1.97 -9.07 9.18
C ARG A 342 0.53 -8.61 9.15
N GLN A 343 -0.36 -9.59 9.26
CA GLN A 343 -1.78 -9.38 9.49
C GLN A 343 -2.02 -8.68 10.84
N ILE A 344 -3.06 -7.84 10.94
CA ILE A 344 -3.42 -7.18 12.21
C ILE A 344 -4.07 -8.17 13.21
N GLY A 345 -4.82 -9.15 12.70
CA GLY A 345 -5.57 -10.13 13.46
C GLY A 345 -4.74 -11.18 14.22
N ARG A 346 -5.40 -12.29 14.57
CA ARG A 346 -4.89 -13.33 15.50
C ARG A 346 -3.57 -13.98 15.10
N HIS A 347 -3.25 -14.05 13.81
CA HIS A 347 -2.03 -14.73 13.32
C HIS A 347 -0.86 -13.76 13.14
N GLY A 348 -1.06 -12.47 13.42
CA GLY A 348 -0.04 -11.44 13.32
C GLY A 348 0.02 -10.59 14.59
N ALA A 349 -0.26 -9.29 14.47
CA ALA A 349 0.01 -8.32 15.53
C ALA A 349 -0.72 -8.63 16.85
N SER A 350 -1.96 -9.13 16.78
CA SER A 350 -2.75 -9.40 17.99
C SER A 350 -2.37 -10.71 18.70
N GLY A 351 -1.98 -11.75 17.96
CA GLY A 351 -1.60 -13.06 18.53
C GLY A 351 -0.18 -13.14 19.06
N GLU A 352 0.67 -12.18 18.71
CA GLU A 352 2.04 -12.06 19.22
C GLU A 352 2.18 -11.06 20.37
N LYS A 353 1.05 -10.54 20.90
CA LYS A 353 1.10 -9.74 22.12
C LYS A 353 1.82 -10.54 23.22
N PRO A 354 2.76 -9.93 23.94
CA PRO A 354 3.56 -10.64 24.93
C PRO A 354 2.74 -11.14 26.11
N SER A 355 1.61 -10.50 26.41
CA SER A 355 0.71 -10.93 27.48
C SER A 355 -0.15 -12.14 27.06
N PRO A 356 -0.14 -13.24 27.84
CA PRO A 356 -1.10 -14.33 27.71
C PRO A 356 -2.55 -13.87 27.92
N LEU A 357 -2.82 -12.99 28.89
CA LEU A 357 -4.19 -12.51 29.16
C LEU A 357 -4.74 -11.68 28.00
N ALA A 358 -3.93 -10.82 27.41
CA ALA A 358 -4.33 -10.03 26.25
C ALA A 358 -4.65 -10.91 25.03
N ARG A 359 -3.87 -11.98 24.80
CA ARG A 359 -4.15 -12.94 23.72
C ARG A 359 -5.42 -13.75 24.01
N ALA A 360 -5.56 -14.26 25.23
CA ALA A 360 -6.70 -15.06 25.64
C ALA A 360 -8.03 -14.28 25.62
N ALA A 361 -8.00 -12.98 25.90
CA ALA A 361 -9.17 -12.10 25.83
C ALA A 361 -9.58 -11.72 24.40
N PHE A 362 -8.68 -11.85 23.43
CA PHE A 362 -8.96 -11.55 22.02
C PHE A 362 -9.64 -12.73 21.32
N GLU A 363 -8.96 -13.87 21.18
CA GLU A 363 -9.48 -15.10 20.57
C GLU A 363 -8.77 -16.36 21.11
N MET A 364 -9.36 -17.54 20.94
CA MET A 364 -8.76 -18.85 21.27
C MET A 364 -8.34 -19.00 22.75
N THR A 365 -9.16 -18.47 23.67
CA THR A 365 -8.89 -18.37 25.12
C THR A 365 -8.28 -19.62 25.74
N THR A 366 -8.92 -20.78 25.58
CA THR A 366 -8.47 -22.03 26.23
C THR A 366 -7.09 -22.48 25.74
N GLN A 367 -6.82 -22.35 24.44
CA GLN A 367 -5.55 -22.77 23.86
C GLN A 367 -4.43 -21.85 24.29
N MET A 368 -4.65 -20.52 24.25
CA MET A 368 -3.65 -19.53 24.68
C MET A 368 -3.26 -19.70 26.15
N LEU A 369 -4.23 -19.94 27.03
CA LEU A 369 -3.96 -20.17 28.46
C LEU A 369 -3.26 -21.51 28.70
N PHE A 370 -3.63 -22.56 27.98
CA PHE A 370 -2.98 -23.86 28.08
C PHE A 370 -1.53 -23.79 27.64
N ASP A 371 -1.25 -23.18 26.49
CA ASP A 371 0.10 -23.02 25.95
C ASP A 371 0.96 -22.14 26.87
N ALA A 372 0.40 -21.04 27.38
CA ALA A 372 1.07 -20.18 28.35
C ALA A 372 1.41 -20.93 29.64
N ALA A 373 0.49 -21.74 30.17
CA ALA A 373 0.73 -22.57 31.35
C ALA A 373 1.79 -23.64 31.09
N ALA A 374 1.74 -24.30 29.93
CA ALA A 374 2.71 -25.33 29.54
C ALA A 374 4.13 -24.77 29.38
N ARG A 375 4.26 -23.52 28.91
CA ARG A 375 5.54 -22.82 28.74
C ARG A 375 6.01 -22.05 29.98
N GLY A 376 5.15 -21.91 31.00
CA GLY A 376 5.45 -21.10 32.18
C GLY A 376 5.56 -19.61 31.87
N GLU A 377 4.75 -19.10 30.93
CA GLU A 377 4.75 -17.68 30.56
C GLU A 377 4.22 -16.80 31.71
N VAL A 378 4.86 -15.64 31.90
CA VAL A 378 4.52 -14.70 32.98
C VAL A 378 3.93 -13.44 32.37
N ASP A 379 2.75 -13.05 32.85
CA ASP A 379 2.11 -11.79 32.47
C ASP A 379 2.62 -10.64 33.34
N ARG A 380 2.99 -9.52 32.71
CA ARG A 380 3.51 -8.32 33.40
C ARG A 380 2.45 -7.22 33.58
N LEU A 381 1.23 -7.42 33.07
CA LEU A 381 0.13 -6.46 33.19
C LEU A 381 0.52 -5.05 32.71
N LEU A 382 1.24 -4.97 31.60
CA LEU A 382 1.69 -3.70 31.02
C LEU A 382 0.69 -3.16 30.01
N GLY A 383 -0.11 -4.04 29.40
CA GLY A 383 -1.12 -3.69 28.43
C GLY A 383 -2.42 -3.21 29.05
N VAL A 384 -3.24 -2.60 28.21
CA VAL A 384 -4.56 -2.06 28.57
C VAL A 384 -5.51 -3.18 28.97
N THR A 385 -5.60 -4.22 28.13
CA THR A 385 -6.54 -5.34 28.31
C THR A 385 -6.29 -6.08 29.63
N GLU A 386 -5.03 -6.39 29.92
CA GLU A 386 -4.60 -7.04 31.16
C GLU A 386 -4.96 -6.22 32.40
N SER A 387 -4.65 -4.92 32.35
CA SER A 387 -4.90 -3.99 33.45
C SER A 387 -6.39 -3.92 33.77
N VAL A 388 -7.25 -3.85 32.75
CA VAL A 388 -8.71 -3.82 32.92
C VAL A 388 -9.23 -5.14 33.49
N ILE A 389 -8.74 -6.29 33.03
CA ILE A 389 -9.16 -7.61 33.52
C ILE A 389 -8.88 -7.77 35.02
N VAL A 390 -7.72 -7.29 35.48
CA VAL A 390 -7.30 -7.39 36.89
C VAL A 390 -7.88 -6.25 37.75
N GLY A 391 -8.53 -5.26 37.15
CA GLY A 391 -9.09 -4.09 37.84
C GLY A 391 -8.04 -3.03 38.22
N GLY A 392 -6.90 -3.02 37.52
CA GLY A 392 -5.86 -2.00 37.65
C GLY A 392 -6.11 -0.75 36.82
N ILE A 393 -5.29 0.27 37.05
CA ILE A 393 -5.33 1.53 36.30
C ILE A 393 -4.57 1.36 34.98
N ILE A 394 -5.17 1.77 33.87
CA ILE A 394 -4.54 1.75 32.55
C ILE A 394 -3.44 2.82 32.45
N ARG A 395 -2.29 2.48 31.86
CA ARG A 395 -1.15 3.41 31.67
C ARG A 395 -1.31 4.26 30.39
N MET A 396 -2.48 4.87 30.21
CA MET A 396 -2.79 5.77 29.10
C MET A 396 -3.67 6.92 29.57
N GLY A 397 -3.68 8.03 28.83
CA GLY A 397 -4.37 9.25 29.23
C GLY A 397 -3.92 9.72 30.62
N THR A 398 -4.89 9.96 31.50
CA THR A 398 -4.63 10.42 32.87
C THR A 398 -3.83 9.44 33.73
N GLY A 399 -3.85 8.14 33.40
CA GLY A 399 -3.08 7.12 34.12
C GLY A 399 -1.56 7.17 33.85
N MET A 400 -1.11 8.00 32.89
CA MET A 400 0.32 8.25 32.66
C MET A 400 0.89 9.34 33.58
N VAL A 401 0.03 10.19 34.16
CA VAL A 401 0.47 11.35 34.95
C VAL A 401 0.66 10.95 36.40
N GLU A 402 1.88 11.15 36.91
CA GLU A 402 2.19 11.04 38.34
C GLU A 402 2.17 12.43 38.98
N VAL A 403 1.39 12.58 40.05
CA VAL A 403 1.26 13.85 40.78
C VAL A 403 2.08 13.76 42.05
N SER A 404 2.95 14.75 42.26
CA SER A 404 3.66 14.95 43.53
C SER A 404 3.29 16.31 44.10
N MET A 405 2.94 16.35 45.38
CA MET A 405 2.54 17.56 46.09
C MET A 405 3.37 17.68 47.36
N ASN A 406 4.00 18.84 47.55
CA ASN A 406 4.69 19.17 48.80
C ASN A 406 3.73 19.88 49.77
N PRO A 407 3.25 19.21 50.84
CA PRO A 407 2.25 19.80 51.73
C PRO A 407 2.79 21.03 52.49
N ALA A 408 4.09 21.07 52.79
CA ALA A 408 4.70 22.17 53.54
C ALA A 408 4.70 23.48 52.73
N ALA A 409 4.85 23.39 51.41
CA ALA A 409 4.77 24.55 50.52
C ALA A 409 3.36 25.15 50.48
N LEU A 410 2.32 24.29 50.51
CA LEU A 410 0.92 24.76 50.57
C LEU A 410 0.60 25.48 51.86
N VAL A 411 1.03 24.95 53.01
CA VAL A 411 0.79 25.60 54.30
C VAL A 411 1.47 26.97 54.37
N LYS A 412 2.67 27.10 53.78
CA LYS A 412 3.38 28.38 53.68
C LYS A 412 2.65 29.38 52.76
N ALA A 413 2.16 28.93 51.61
CA ALA A 413 1.38 29.75 50.69
C ALA A 413 0.03 30.18 51.30
N ALA A 414 -0.66 29.28 52.00
CA ALA A 414 -1.92 29.57 52.69
C ALA A 414 -1.74 30.56 53.85
N ARG A 415 -0.64 30.46 54.61
CA ARG A 415 -0.29 31.46 55.64
C ARG A 415 0.11 32.81 55.05
N ALA A 416 0.76 32.83 53.88
CA ALA A 416 1.08 34.06 53.18
C ALA A 416 -0.18 34.75 52.59
N ALA A 417 -1.15 33.97 52.13
CA ALA A 417 -2.44 34.47 51.64
C ALA A 417 -3.40 34.88 52.78
N GLY A 418 -3.36 34.20 53.93
CA GLY A 418 -4.17 34.52 55.12
C GLY A 418 -3.59 35.62 56.02
N GLY A 419 -2.50 36.27 55.63
CA GLY A 419 -1.77 37.27 56.42
C GLY A 419 -2.31 38.70 56.34
N SER A 420 -3.46 38.95 55.72
CA SER A 420 -4.03 40.30 55.54
C SER A 420 -5.43 40.51 56.13
N GLU A 421 -5.91 39.61 57.01
CA GLU A 421 -7.21 39.77 57.72
C GLU A 421 -7.08 39.72 59.26
N GLN A 422 -6.01 40.28 59.83
CA GLN A 422 -6.01 40.67 61.24
C GLN A 422 -5.46 42.09 61.40
N GLY A 423 -6.38 43.04 61.32
CA GLY A 423 -6.15 44.46 61.58
C GLY A 423 -7.48 45.18 61.73
N GLY A 424 -8.21 44.89 62.81
CA GLY A 424 -9.50 45.50 63.11
C GLY A 424 -10.03 45.12 64.49
N SER A 425 -9.39 45.71 65.52
CA SER A 425 -9.93 46.14 66.82
C SER A 425 -11.00 45.31 67.57
N GLU A 426 -10.59 44.94 68.78
CA GLU A 426 -11.32 44.93 70.09
C GLU A 426 -12.76 44.38 70.18
#